data_AF-A0A6C0EPJ7-F1
#
_entry.id   AF-A0A6C0EPJ7-F1
#
_cell.length_a   1.000
_cell.length_b   1.000
_cell.length_c   1.000
_cell.angle_alpha   90.00
_cell.angle_beta   90.00
_cell.angle_gamma   90.00
#
_symmetry.space_group_name_H-M   'P 1'
#
loop_
_entity.id
_entity.type
_entity.pdbx_description
1 polymer ?
#
loop_
_entity_poly.entity_id
_entity_poly.type
_entity_poly.pdbx_seq_one_letter_code
_entity_poly.pdbx_strand_id
1 'polypeptide(L)'
;MSLTNSKQILKHNLINIYNNNDTYDYITFYRKLIVYNDKIRLYANDDLYNKYIVELYNLIDEYMYGEDNEKIKIAAKNKCCIALRRIITYIK
;
A
#
# COMPACT_ATOMS: atom_id res chain seq x y z
N MET A 1 23.25 -4.45 -9.46
CA MET A 1 22.55 -3.57 -8.50
C MET A 1 22.46 -4.30 -7.17
N SER A 2 22.93 -3.72 -6.06
CA SER A 2 22.94 -4.43 -4.77
C SER A 2 21.51 -4.57 -4.21
N LEU A 3 21.26 -5.63 -3.42
CA LEU A 3 19.99 -5.84 -2.72
C LEU A 3 19.58 -4.61 -1.88
N THR A 4 20.56 -3.97 -1.23
CA THR A 4 20.38 -2.75 -0.45
C THR A 4 19.87 -1.58 -1.30
N ASN A 5 20.43 -1.39 -2.51
CA ASN A 5 19.98 -0.33 -3.41
C ASN A 5 18.54 -0.57 -3.88
N SER A 6 18.17 -1.82 -4.16
CA SER A 6 16.80 -2.18 -4.56
C SER A 6 15.78 -1.92 -3.44
N LYS A 7 16.14 -2.18 -2.17
CA LYS A 7 15.29 -1.88 -1.02
C LYS A 7 15.10 -0.37 -0.81
N GLN A 8 16.17 0.41 -0.91
CA GLN A 8 16.11 1.87 -0.78
C GLN A 8 15.23 2.52 -1.86
N ILE A 9 15.33 2.05 -3.11
CA ILE A 9 14.48 2.55 -4.20
C ILE A 9 13.01 2.17 -3.97
N LEU A 10 12.73 0.94 -3.54
CA LEU A 10 11.37 0.55 -3.18
C LEU A 10 10.83 1.47 -2.08
N LYS A 11 11.60 1.65 -0.99
CA LYS A 11 11.21 2.50 0.13
C LYS A 11 10.91 3.94 -0.31
N HIS A 12 11.77 4.52 -1.14
CA HIS A 12 11.57 5.87 -1.68
C HIS A 12 10.29 5.98 -2.50
N ASN A 13 10.01 5.01 -3.39
CA ASN A 13 8.77 4.99 -4.17
C ASN A 13 7.51 4.88 -3.29
N LEU A 14 7.55 4.04 -2.26
CA LEU A 14 6.45 3.89 -1.32
C LEU A 14 6.20 5.16 -0.50
N ILE A 15 7.26 5.85 -0.06
CA ILE A 15 7.17 7.16 0.58
C ILE A 15 6.53 8.19 -0.36
N ASN A 16 6.92 8.18 -1.64
CA ASN A 16 6.35 9.10 -2.63
C ASN A 16 4.84 8.87 -2.82
N ILE A 17 4.41 7.60 -2.90
CA ILE A 17 2.98 7.26 -2.95
C ILE A 17 2.25 7.72 -1.69
N TYR A 18 2.82 7.47 -0.51
CA TYR A 18 2.24 7.88 0.77
C TYR A 18 2.07 9.40 0.86
N ASN A 19 3.10 10.17 0.50
CA ASN A 19 3.06 11.63 0.56
C ASN A 19 2.08 12.24 -0.44
N ASN A 20 1.81 11.57 -1.56
CA ASN A 20 0.88 12.03 -2.59
C ASN A 20 -0.51 11.39 -2.48
N ASN A 21 -0.80 10.66 -1.40
CA ASN A 21 -2.05 9.90 -1.27
C ASN A 21 -3.30 10.79 -1.43
N ASP A 22 -3.25 12.06 -1.01
CA ASP A 22 -4.37 13.01 -1.10
C ASP A 22 -4.67 13.45 -2.54
N THR A 23 -3.67 13.35 -3.43
CA THR A 23 -3.83 13.66 -4.86
C THR A 23 -4.39 12.51 -5.68
N TYR A 24 -4.43 11.31 -5.10
CA TYR A 24 -4.94 10.12 -5.75
C TYR A 24 -6.37 9.81 -5.29
N ASP A 25 -7.24 9.52 -6.24
CA ASP A 25 -8.43 8.72 -5.94
C ASP A 25 -8.00 7.32 -5.44
N TYR A 26 -8.92 6.63 -4.80
CA TYR A 26 -8.62 5.36 -4.13
C TYR A 26 -8.13 4.26 -5.08
N ILE A 27 -8.72 4.17 -6.29
CA ILE A 27 -8.34 3.17 -7.30
C ILE A 27 -6.93 3.48 -7.81
N THR A 28 -6.63 4.75 -8.10
CA THR A 28 -5.31 5.19 -8.53
C THR A 28 -4.25 4.95 -7.45
N PHE A 29 -4.57 5.24 -6.19
CA PHE A 29 -3.69 4.96 -5.05
C PHE A 29 -3.34 3.47 -5.00
N TYR A 30 -4.34 2.61 -5.10
CA TYR A 30 -4.12 1.17 -5.08
C TYR A 30 -3.31 0.66 -6.29
N ARG A 31 -3.65 1.10 -7.51
CA ARG A 31 -2.92 0.71 -8.72
C ARG A 31 -1.43 1.06 -8.63
N LYS A 32 -1.09 2.19 -7.99
CA LYS A 32 0.32 2.55 -7.74
C LYS A 32 0.99 1.62 -6.73
N LEU A 33 0.27 1.17 -5.70
CA LEU A 33 0.77 0.25 -4.69
C LEU A 33 1.04 -1.16 -5.24
N ILE A 34 0.09 -1.73 -6.01
CA ILE A 34 0.19 -3.11 -6.49
C ILE A 34 1.33 -3.34 -7.48
N VAL A 35 1.77 -2.30 -8.20
CA VAL A 35 2.97 -2.32 -9.06
C VAL A 35 4.22 -2.76 -8.28
N TYR A 36 4.24 -2.53 -6.97
CA TYR A 36 5.35 -2.89 -6.10
C TYR A 36 5.10 -4.16 -5.27
N ASN A 37 3.97 -4.84 -5.45
CA ASN A 37 3.52 -5.96 -4.63
C ASN A 37 4.58 -7.07 -4.48
N ASP A 38 5.14 -7.54 -5.60
CA ASP A 38 6.15 -8.61 -5.60
C ASP A 38 7.44 -8.19 -4.88
N LYS A 39 7.82 -6.92 -5.01
CA LYS A 39 9.00 -6.37 -4.33
C LYS A 39 8.73 -6.19 -2.84
N ILE A 40 7.52 -5.81 -2.46
CA ILE A 40 7.10 -5.76 -1.05
C ILE A 40 7.17 -7.17 -0.46
N ARG A 41 6.61 -8.18 -1.13
CA ARG A 41 6.68 -9.58 -0.69
C ARG A 41 8.12 -10.04 -0.45
N LEU A 42 9.00 -9.75 -1.41
CA LEU A 42 10.40 -10.16 -1.35
C LEU A 42 11.17 -9.51 -0.18
N TYR A 43 10.81 -8.30 0.23
CA TYR A 43 11.61 -7.51 1.18
C TYR A 43 10.96 -7.29 2.55
N ALA A 44 9.66 -7.53 2.70
CA ALA A 44 8.89 -7.24 3.91
C ALA A 44 8.75 -8.43 4.88
N ASN A 45 9.15 -9.65 4.48
CA ASN A 45 8.82 -10.94 5.11
C ASN A 45 7.34 -11.35 4.92
N ASP A 46 7.08 -12.67 4.95
CA ASP A 46 5.77 -13.24 4.61
C ASP A 46 4.67 -12.85 5.61
N ASP A 47 4.98 -12.74 6.90
CA ASP A 47 4.01 -12.32 7.93
C ASP A 47 3.52 -10.89 7.70
N LEU A 48 4.42 -9.99 7.33
CA LEU A 48 4.08 -8.60 7.06
C LEU A 48 3.25 -8.46 5.78
N TYR A 49 3.65 -9.21 4.76
CA TYR A 49 2.94 -9.28 3.49
C TYR A 49 1.51 -9.79 3.72
N ASN A 50 1.36 -10.92 4.39
CA ASN A 50 0.05 -11.52 4.67
C ASN A 50 -0.83 -10.61 5.55
N LYS A 51 -0.25 -9.83 6.46
CA LYS A 51 -1.03 -8.96 7.34
C LYS A 51 -1.54 -7.69 6.67
N TYR A 52 -0.71 -7.00 5.88
CA TYR A 52 -1.06 -5.66 5.37
C TYR A 52 -1.45 -5.63 3.90
N ILE A 53 -0.89 -6.51 3.08
CA ILE A 53 -1.25 -6.56 1.65
C ILE A 53 -2.60 -7.24 1.46
N VAL A 54 -2.90 -8.31 2.20
CA VAL A 54 -4.23 -8.94 2.19
C VAL A 54 -5.30 -7.96 2.69
N GLU A 55 -5.00 -7.20 3.75
CA GLU A 55 -5.89 -6.15 4.24
C GLU A 55 -6.13 -5.08 3.16
N LEU A 56 -5.10 -4.69 2.41
CA LEU A 56 -5.24 -3.80 1.25
C LEU A 56 -6.20 -4.37 0.19
N TYR A 57 -6.04 -5.64 -0.22
CA TYR A 57 -6.93 -6.30 -1.18
C TYR A 57 -8.39 -6.27 -0.73
N ASN A 58 -8.66 -6.67 0.52
CA ASN A 58 -10.02 -6.71 1.06
C ASN A 58 -10.67 -5.32 1.09
N LEU A 59 -9.90 -4.27 1.43
CA LEU A 59 -10.42 -2.90 1.45
C LEU A 59 -10.83 -2.38 0.06
N ILE A 60 -10.26 -2.93 -0.99
CA ILE A 60 -10.59 -2.54 -2.37
C ILE A 60 -11.80 -3.26 -2.87
N ASP A 61 -11.95 -4.54 -2.52
CA ASP A 61 -13.19 -5.25 -2.79
C ASP A 61 -14.36 -4.54 -2.07
N GLU A 62 -14.17 -4.13 -0.80
CA GLU A 62 -15.15 -3.29 -0.10
C GLU A 62 -15.39 -1.94 -0.80
N TYR A 63 -14.37 -1.29 -1.35
CA TYR A 63 -14.51 -0.01 -2.06
C TYR A 63 -15.20 -0.14 -3.43
N MET A 64 -14.88 -1.20 -4.18
CA MET A 64 -15.35 -1.42 -5.55
C MET A 64 -16.79 -1.94 -5.60
N TYR A 65 -17.18 -2.72 -4.58
CA TYR A 65 -18.48 -3.41 -4.53
C TYR A 65 -19.38 -2.97 -3.37
N GLY A 66 -18.88 -2.17 -2.43
CA GLY A 66 -19.68 -1.57 -1.38
C GLY A 66 -20.63 -0.50 -1.91
N GLU A 67 -21.72 -0.25 -1.17
CA GLU A 67 -22.60 0.90 -1.42
C GLU A 67 -21.77 2.18 -1.55
N ASP A 68 -22.17 3.10 -2.44
CA ASP A 68 -21.49 4.37 -2.69
C ASP A 68 -21.57 5.30 -1.48
N ASN A 69 -20.77 4.98 -0.46
CA ASN A 69 -20.76 5.61 0.84
C ASN A 69 -19.40 6.25 1.06
N GLU A 70 -19.37 7.58 0.92
CA GLU A 70 -18.16 8.38 1.03
C GLU A 70 -17.41 8.18 2.36
N LYS A 71 -18.12 7.88 3.46
CA LYS A 71 -17.48 7.58 4.75
C LYS A 71 -16.68 6.27 4.72
N ILE A 72 -17.21 5.24 4.05
CA ILE A 72 -16.51 3.95 3.89
C ILE A 72 -15.26 4.16 3.05
N LYS A 73 -15.37 4.93 1.97
CA LYS A 73 -14.26 5.29 1.09
C LYS A 73 -13.12 6.00 1.83
N ILE A 74 -13.45 6.99 2.66
CA ILE A 74 -12.49 7.71 3.51
C ILE A 74 -11.84 6.78 4.54
N ALA A 75 -12.65 5.95 5.22
CA ALA A 75 -12.15 5.00 6.21
C ALA A 75 -11.19 3.96 5.59
N ALA A 76 -11.53 3.44 4.41
CA ALA A 76 -10.68 2.52 3.66
C ALA A 76 -9.36 3.18 3.26
N LYS A 77 -9.38 4.42 2.75
CA LYS A 77 -8.17 5.18 2.41
C LYS A 77 -7.25 5.35 3.62
N ASN A 78 -7.80 5.70 4.78
CA ASN A 78 -7.03 5.86 6.02
C ASN A 78 -6.36 4.54 6.46
N LYS A 79 -7.08 3.42 6.41
CA LYS A 79 -6.52 2.09 6.71
C LYS A 79 -5.38 1.74 5.74
N CYS A 80 -5.54 2.01 4.46
CA CYS A 80 -4.49 1.79 3.45
C CYS A 80 -3.23 2.64 3.73
N CYS A 81 -3.38 3.90 4.11
CA CYS A 81 -2.24 4.76 4.48
C CYS A 81 -1.51 4.24 5.72
N ILE A 82 -2.23 3.73 6.73
CA ILE A 82 -1.63 3.12 7.93
C ILE A 82 -0.84 1.86 7.56
N ALA A 83 -1.42 0.98 6.72
CA ALA A 83 -0.76 -0.22 6.22
C ALA A 83 0.53 0.12 5.45
N LEU A 84 0.46 1.10 4.53
CA LEU A 84 1.61 1.56 3.76
C LEU A 84 2.73 2.11 4.64
N ARG A 85 2.39 2.93 5.66
CA ARG A 85 3.36 3.46 6.62
C ARG A 85 4.09 2.35 7.38
N ARG A 86 3.37 1.28 7.75
CA ARG A 86 3.97 0.10 8.39
C ARG A 86 4.94 -0.58 7.43
N ILE A 87 4.53 -0.88 6.19
CA ILE A 87 5.40 -1.49 5.16
C ILE A 87 6.71 -0.70 4.99
N ILE A 88 6.62 0.63 4.84
CA ILE A 88 7.79 1.52 4.72
C ILE A 88 8.74 1.39 5.93
N THR A 89 8.21 1.21 7.13
CA THR A 89 8.99 1.07 8.36
C THR A 89 9.75 -0.24 8.42
N TYR A 90 9.16 -1.33 7.90
CA TYR A 90 9.77 -2.66 7.91
C TYR A 90 10.81 -2.88 6.81
N ILE A 91 10.71 -2.16 5.70
CA ILE A 91 11.74 -2.15 4.65
C ILE A 91 12.94 -1.33 5.17
N LYS A 92 13.96 -2.05 5.68
CA LYS A 92 15.26 -1.51 6.10
C LYS A 92 16.25 -1.48 4.95
#